data_AF-A0A8X6NTU3-F1
#
_entry.id   AF-A0A8X6NTU3-F1
#
_cell.length_a   1.000
_cell.length_b   1.000
_cell.length_c   1.000
_cell.angle_alpha   90.00
_cell.angle_beta   90.00
_cell.angle_gamma   90.00
#
_symmetry.space_group_name_H-M   'P 1'
#
loop_
_entity.id
_entity.type
_entity.pdbx_description
1 polymer ?
#
loop_
_entity_poly.entity_id
_entity_poly.type
_entity_poly.pdbx_seq_one_letter_code
_entity_poly.pdbx_strand_id
1 'polypeptide(L)'
;MESPSQLNSDNKSMKDGHILQKTGICSERKININKTFIPVKMALFFWFAASFSAIAFIPVFMKHQGFTVANFAIIRTINIPLQFSGGVVSGIFADKIGRVKPIMIGYFIIYLLVTLSFPLMPRVTECGSNTMNFTCQDDDFTRFTADYNCNTLNNNTQKMSCSKISLRNGTFSENQRHCMHVNKVYTSEDIIIEKYMLNNNSDVCLYNLSLKINPTENLTTCGIENCDLFILNCTSKSSTNCIENKEVWILIYCIAFIVYDVTRSTLFKLFDVIVMDLTVEHDSDYGRQRVWSMIGGLSGPWIVGFLLNVLSSDSSEKDYSVVFYCIAVCTCLSAASLWRVNSKVNKPAKEMGKQALTLFKDLNIFLFLLLLLVAGSATDFQVMFGNWYLQDLGAPDFLLGICSGMVSLYGLPVLYYSRWWINKIGEQNCFILALLGHAISGFAYSVIQEPWIAVIIDSTCILNYHLFWVSILAFVVKVAPDSLQATMKALSSALHF
;
A
#
# COMPACT_ATOMS: atom_id res chain seq x y z
N MET A 1 -29.52 -70.29 28.58
CA MET A 1 -28.20 -69.76 28.97
C MET A 1 -27.20 -70.49 28.10
N GLU A 2 -26.79 -69.89 26.98
CA GLU A 2 -25.83 -70.51 26.06
C GLU A 2 -24.55 -69.67 26.00
N SER A 3 -23.49 -70.25 26.54
CA SER A 3 -22.18 -70.35 25.88
C SER A 3 -22.04 -71.82 25.40
N PRO A 4 -21.06 -72.29 24.61
CA PRO A 4 -19.71 -71.73 24.34
C PRO A 4 -19.17 -71.94 22.89
N SER A 5 -17.96 -71.47 22.59
CA SER A 5 -16.86 -72.31 22.02
C SER A 5 -15.62 -71.50 21.61
N GLN A 6 -14.45 -72.00 22.05
CA GLN A 6 -13.10 -71.62 21.62
C GLN A 6 -12.67 -72.46 20.40
N LEU A 7 -11.77 -71.97 19.55
CA LEU A 7 -10.57 -72.72 19.13
C LEU A 7 -9.50 -71.84 18.45
N ASN A 8 -8.24 -72.12 18.82
CA ASN A 8 -6.99 -71.56 18.28
C ASN A 8 -6.65 -72.09 16.87
N SER A 9 -5.87 -71.33 16.09
CA SER A 9 -4.70 -71.86 15.36
C SER A 9 -3.72 -70.76 14.89
N ASP A 10 -2.48 -70.90 15.37
CA ASP A 10 -1.19 -70.78 14.69
C ASP A 10 -0.59 -69.49 14.09
N ASN A 11 0.62 -69.23 14.61
CA ASN A 11 1.69 -68.36 14.14
C ASN A 11 2.32 -68.81 12.80
N LYS A 12 2.97 -67.84 12.13
CA LYS A 12 4.32 -67.92 11.47
C LYS A 12 4.35 -67.83 9.92
N SER A 13 4.83 -66.68 9.42
CA SER A 13 5.68 -66.51 8.20
C SER A 13 5.88 -65.00 7.93
N MET A 14 7.00 -64.36 8.31
CA MET A 14 8.25 -64.19 7.51
C MET A 14 8.03 -63.23 6.30
N LYS A 15 8.36 -61.93 6.44
CA LYS A 15 9.62 -61.25 6.04
C LYS A 15 10.05 -61.44 4.57
N ASP A 16 10.18 -60.29 3.90
CA ASP A 16 11.02 -59.93 2.76
C ASP A 16 10.72 -60.49 1.35
N GLY A 17 10.56 -59.58 0.38
CA GLY A 17 10.69 -59.91 -1.05
C GLY A 17 10.06 -58.95 -2.07
N HIS A 18 10.81 -57.90 -2.45
CA HIS A 18 10.81 -57.21 -3.76
C HIS A 18 9.57 -56.37 -4.17
N ILE A 19 9.62 -55.03 -4.13
CA ILE A 19 10.19 -54.14 -5.17
C ILE A 19 10.01 -54.69 -6.60
N LEU A 20 9.00 -54.18 -7.32
CA LEU A 20 9.10 -53.84 -8.74
C LEU A 20 8.04 -52.80 -9.14
N GLN A 21 8.53 -51.58 -9.23
CA GLN A 21 7.97 -50.42 -9.90
C GLN A 21 7.68 -50.73 -11.38
N LYS A 22 6.50 -50.37 -11.88
CA LYS A 22 6.30 -49.97 -13.29
C LYS A 22 4.99 -49.17 -13.47
N THR A 23 5.17 -47.85 -13.49
CA THR A 23 4.61 -46.91 -14.46
C THR A 23 3.28 -47.29 -15.15
N GLY A 24 2.20 -46.62 -14.74
CA GLY A 24 0.97 -46.43 -15.50
C GLY A 24 0.49 -44.99 -15.32
N ILE A 25 0.86 -44.14 -16.26
CA ILE A 25 0.45 -42.73 -16.38
C ILE A 25 -1.03 -42.67 -16.81
N CYS A 26 -1.73 -41.64 -16.33
CA CYS A 26 -3.11 -41.24 -16.67
C CYS A 26 -4.24 -42.13 -16.13
N SER A 27 -4.50 -42.04 -14.82
CA SER A 27 -5.89 -42.07 -14.35
C SER A 27 -6.57 -40.81 -14.89
N GLU A 28 -7.58 -40.99 -15.75
CA GLU A 28 -8.54 -39.93 -16.10
C GLU A 28 -9.21 -39.43 -14.83
N ARG A 29 -8.60 -38.44 -14.16
CA ARG A 29 -9.29 -37.66 -13.13
C ARG A 29 -10.36 -36.85 -13.86
N LYS A 30 -11.59 -37.40 -13.92
CA LYS A 30 -12.77 -36.57 -14.18
C LYS A 30 -12.78 -35.45 -13.15
N ILE A 31 -12.46 -34.23 -13.59
CA ILE A 31 -12.51 -33.03 -12.76
C ILE A 31 -13.98 -32.78 -12.44
N ASN A 32 -14.45 -33.31 -11.31
CA ASN A 32 -15.81 -33.07 -10.87
C ASN A 32 -15.83 -31.69 -10.19
N ILE A 33 -16.34 -30.68 -10.90
CA ILE A 33 -16.42 -29.32 -10.38
C ILE A 33 -17.51 -29.29 -9.30
N ASN A 34 -17.09 -29.18 -8.03
CA ASN A 34 -18.03 -29.00 -6.94
C ASN A 34 -18.68 -27.60 -7.04
N LYS A 35 -19.93 -27.57 -7.53
CA LYS A 35 -20.71 -26.35 -7.76
C LYS A 35 -20.96 -25.55 -6.47
N THR A 36 -20.93 -26.21 -5.32
CA THR A 36 -21.16 -25.59 -4.01
C THR A 36 -20.06 -24.58 -3.65
N PHE A 37 -18.82 -24.82 -4.08
CA PHE A 37 -17.69 -23.93 -3.80
C PHE A 37 -17.51 -22.81 -4.82
N ILE A 38 -18.23 -22.81 -5.94
CA ILE A 38 -18.06 -21.78 -6.98
C ILE A 38 -18.29 -20.37 -6.40
N PRO A 39 -19.38 -20.09 -5.65
CA PRO A 39 -19.63 -18.74 -5.13
C PRO A 39 -18.55 -18.26 -4.17
N VAL A 40 -18.03 -19.12 -3.29
CA VAL A 40 -16.96 -18.73 -2.36
C VAL A 40 -15.63 -18.51 -3.08
N LYS A 41 -15.31 -19.33 -4.09
CA LYS A 41 -14.10 -19.15 -4.92
C LYS A 41 -14.12 -17.81 -5.66
N MET A 42 -15.27 -17.45 -6.24
CA MET A 42 -15.45 -16.15 -6.90
C MET A 42 -15.35 -14.99 -5.91
N ALA A 43 -15.96 -15.12 -4.73
CA ALA A 43 -15.86 -14.11 -3.67
C ALA A 43 -14.40 -13.91 -3.20
N LEU A 44 -13.66 -15.00 -2.99
CA LEU A 44 -12.24 -14.96 -2.64
C LEU A 44 -11.40 -14.30 -3.73
N PHE A 45 -11.60 -14.68 -4.98
CA PHE A 45 -10.87 -14.11 -6.12
C PHE A 45 -11.07 -12.60 -6.18
N PHE A 46 -12.32 -12.13 -6.21
CA PHE A 46 -12.60 -10.70 -6.35
C PHE A 46 -12.22 -9.88 -5.11
N TRP A 47 -12.38 -10.41 -3.90
CA TRP A 47 -11.96 -9.71 -2.68
C TRP A 47 -10.45 -9.51 -2.65
N PHE A 48 -9.68 -10.56 -2.94
CA PHE A 48 -8.22 -10.46 -2.91
C PHE A 48 -7.69 -9.62 -4.07
N ALA A 49 -8.33 -9.66 -5.24
CA ALA A 49 -8.04 -8.74 -6.34
C ALA A 49 -8.24 -7.27 -5.91
N ALA A 50 -9.38 -6.96 -5.29
CA ALA A 50 -9.66 -5.62 -4.77
C ALA A 50 -8.65 -5.20 -3.70
N SER A 51 -8.41 -6.05 -2.70
CA SER A 51 -7.56 -5.70 -1.56
C SER A 51 -6.09 -5.56 -1.94
N PHE A 52 -5.53 -6.45 -2.76
CA PHE A 52 -4.12 -6.35 -3.13
C PHE A 52 -3.89 -5.14 -4.03
N SER A 53 -4.85 -4.81 -4.90
CA SER A 53 -4.79 -3.57 -5.69
C SER A 53 -4.81 -2.35 -4.78
N ALA A 54 -5.64 -2.39 -3.73
CA ALA A 54 -5.72 -1.30 -2.77
C ALA A 54 -4.42 -1.13 -1.96
N ILE A 55 -3.80 -2.23 -1.51
CA ILE A 55 -2.46 -2.22 -0.89
C ILE A 55 -1.43 -1.61 -1.83
N ALA A 56 -1.48 -1.97 -3.12
CA ALA A 56 -0.49 -1.54 -4.09
C ALA A 56 -0.54 -0.02 -4.37
N PHE A 57 -1.75 0.53 -4.49
CA PHE A 57 -1.95 1.86 -5.07
C PHE A 57 -2.44 2.93 -4.10
N ILE A 58 -3.06 2.58 -2.96
CA ILE A 58 -3.54 3.61 -2.01
C ILE A 58 -2.38 4.38 -1.36
N PRO A 59 -1.28 3.77 -0.90
CA PRO A 59 -0.14 4.54 -0.39
C PRO A 59 0.45 5.49 -1.44
N VAL A 60 0.56 5.01 -2.69
CA VAL A 60 1.02 5.79 -3.84
C VAL A 60 0.06 6.94 -4.14
N PHE A 61 -1.25 6.72 -4.03
CA PHE A 61 -2.24 7.77 -4.13
C PHE A 61 -2.11 8.80 -3.00
N MET A 62 -1.89 8.39 -1.76
CA MET A 62 -1.68 9.30 -0.62
C MET A 62 -0.48 10.22 -0.86
N LYS A 63 0.62 9.68 -1.40
CA LYS A 63 1.76 10.48 -1.85
C LYS A 63 1.34 11.56 -2.86
N HIS A 64 0.59 11.17 -3.89
CA HIS A 64 0.11 12.10 -4.93
C HIS A 64 -0.86 13.16 -4.38
N GLN A 65 -1.56 12.85 -3.28
CA GLN A 65 -2.40 13.82 -2.56
C GLN A 65 -1.59 14.79 -1.67
N GLY A 66 -0.26 14.70 -1.64
CA GLY A 66 0.62 15.62 -0.91
C GLY A 66 1.01 15.15 0.49
N PHE A 67 0.74 13.89 0.85
CA PHE A 67 1.19 13.34 2.12
C PHE A 67 2.71 13.09 2.10
N THR A 68 3.39 13.52 3.16
CA THR A 68 4.78 13.16 3.40
C THR A 68 4.87 11.73 3.95
N VAL A 69 6.04 11.10 3.77
CA VAL A 69 6.35 9.78 4.34
C VAL A 69 6.13 9.77 5.86
N ALA A 70 6.52 10.85 6.55
CA ALA A 70 6.35 10.99 7.99
C ALA A 70 4.88 11.00 8.42
N ASN A 71 4.03 11.80 7.74
CA ASN A 71 2.60 11.87 8.05
C ASN A 71 1.93 10.52 7.80
N PHE A 72 2.25 9.85 6.68
CA PHE A 72 1.70 8.54 6.39
C PHE A 72 2.17 7.47 7.39
N ALA A 73 3.43 7.51 7.83
CA ALA A 73 3.95 6.60 8.86
C ALA A 73 3.23 6.77 10.21
N ILE A 74 2.89 7.99 10.61
CA ILE A 74 2.09 8.25 11.81
C ILE A 74 0.70 7.62 11.68
N ILE A 75 0.04 7.78 10.52
CA ILE A 75 -1.26 7.16 10.24
C ILE A 75 -1.17 5.64 10.38
N ARG A 76 -0.14 5.01 9.79
CA ARG A 76 0.09 3.56 9.89
C ARG A 76 0.31 3.12 11.34
N THR A 77 1.12 3.84 12.10
CA THR A 77 1.41 3.53 13.51
C THR A 77 0.15 3.54 14.36
N ILE A 78 -0.73 4.52 14.16
CA ILE A 78 -2.02 4.61 14.85
C ILE A 78 -2.96 3.47 14.41
N ASN A 79 -2.90 3.09 13.14
CA ASN A 79 -3.80 2.10 12.56
C ASN A 79 -3.59 0.68 13.11
N ILE A 80 -2.33 0.23 13.29
CA ILE A 80 -1.99 -1.14 13.74
C ILE A 80 -2.78 -1.59 14.98
N PRO A 81 -2.79 -0.87 16.12
CA PRO A 81 -3.56 -1.29 17.30
C PRO A 81 -5.09 -1.28 17.06
N LEU A 82 -5.58 -0.44 16.15
CA LEU A 82 -7.01 -0.38 15.80
C LEU A 82 -7.44 -1.58 14.95
N GLN A 83 -6.53 -2.17 14.16
CA GLN A 83 -6.82 -3.40 13.41
C GLN A 83 -7.10 -4.61 14.32
N PHE A 84 -6.41 -4.72 15.46
CA PHE A 84 -6.70 -5.73 16.47
C PHE A 84 -8.12 -5.58 17.01
N SER A 85 -8.50 -4.33 17.32
CA SER A 85 -9.82 -3.99 17.85
C SER A 85 -10.94 -4.34 16.87
N GLY A 86 -10.75 -4.13 15.57
CA GLY A 86 -11.73 -4.48 14.53
C GLY A 86 -12.12 -5.96 14.52
N GLY A 87 -11.14 -6.86 14.70
CA GLY A 87 -11.38 -8.30 14.78
C GLY A 87 -12.16 -8.71 16.04
N VAL A 88 -11.80 -8.13 17.19
CA VAL A 88 -12.49 -8.39 18.47
C VAL A 88 -13.94 -7.92 18.41
N VAL A 89 -14.17 -6.69 17.95
CA VAL A 89 -15.51 -6.11 17.80
C VAL A 89 -16.35 -6.97 16.85
N SER A 90 -15.79 -7.38 15.71
CA SER A 90 -16.47 -8.27 14.76
C SER A 90 -16.86 -9.60 15.38
N GLY A 91 -15.98 -10.20 16.19
CA GLY A 91 -16.26 -11.42 16.93
C GLY A 91 -17.48 -11.25 17.84
N ILE A 92 -17.50 -10.19 18.67
CA ILE A 92 -18.62 -9.90 19.58
C ILE A 92 -19.94 -9.74 18.81
N PHE A 93 -19.92 -9.04 17.67
CA PHE A 93 -21.11 -8.91 16.83
C PHE A 93 -21.52 -10.24 16.19
N ALA A 94 -20.55 -11.05 15.76
CA ALA A 94 -20.80 -12.37 15.17
C ALA A 94 -21.48 -13.32 16.16
N ASP A 95 -21.11 -13.22 17.44
CA ASP A 95 -21.69 -14.03 18.52
C ASP A 95 -23.13 -13.66 18.81
N LYS A 96 -23.40 -12.35 18.83
CA LYS A 96 -24.74 -11.83 19.11
C LYS A 96 -25.71 -12.11 17.95
N ILE A 97 -25.23 -11.99 16.71
CA ILE A 97 -26.04 -12.18 15.51
C ILE A 97 -26.16 -13.68 15.14
N GLY A 98 -25.17 -14.50 15.50
CA GLY A 98 -25.10 -15.92 15.15
C GLY A 98 -24.91 -16.19 13.65
N ARG A 99 -24.65 -15.16 12.84
CA ARG A 99 -24.43 -15.21 11.39
C ARG A 99 -23.33 -14.22 10.98
N VAL A 100 -22.29 -14.69 10.28
CA VAL A 100 -21.14 -13.86 9.83
C VAL A 100 -21.50 -13.05 8.59
N LYS A 101 -22.38 -13.56 7.72
CA LYS A 101 -22.72 -12.94 6.44
C LYS A 101 -23.27 -11.51 6.54
N PRO A 102 -24.24 -11.17 7.43
CA PRO A 102 -24.70 -9.79 7.58
C PRO A 102 -23.60 -8.82 8.01
N ILE A 103 -22.68 -9.29 8.85
CA ILE A 103 -21.53 -8.50 9.32
C ILE A 103 -20.58 -8.22 8.17
N MET A 104 -20.26 -9.24 7.36
CA MET A 104 -19.44 -9.06 6.16
C MET A 104 -20.07 -8.09 5.16
N ILE A 105 -21.39 -8.15 4.94
CA ILE A 105 -22.09 -7.19 4.07
C ILE A 105 -21.96 -5.77 4.61
N GLY A 106 -22.11 -5.57 5.92
CA GLY A 106 -21.86 -4.27 6.56
C GLY A 106 -20.45 -3.74 6.30
N TYR A 107 -19.43 -4.60 6.47
CA TYR A 107 -18.04 -4.22 6.17
C TYR A 107 -17.81 -3.96 4.68
N PHE A 108 -18.42 -4.70 3.76
CA PHE A 108 -18.33 -4.39 2.33
C PHE A 108 -18.91 -3.01 2.00
N ILE A 109 -20.04 -2.65 2.61
CA ILE A 109 -20.67 -1.33 2.41
C ILE A 109 -19.72 -0.23 2.93
N ILE A 110 -19.18 -0.39 4.14
CA ILE A 110 -18.23 0.58 4.71
C ILE A 110 -16.99 0.70 3.83
N TYR A 111 -16.42 -0.43 3.39
CA TYR A 111 -15.25 -0.46 2.51
C TYR A 111 -15.51 0.28 1.20
N LEU A 112 -16.66 0.03 0.57
CA LEU A 112 -17.06 0.68 -0.69
C LEU A 112 -17.23 2.18 -0.51
N LEU A 113 -17.94 2.62 0.52
CA LEU A 113 -18.17 4.05 0.79
C LEU A 113 -16.86 4.80 1.02
N VAL A 114 -15.94 4.22 1.79
CA VAL A 114 -14.64 4.83 2.06
C VAL A 114 -13.73 4.79 0.83
N THR A 115 -13.73 3.69 0.08
CA THR A 115 -12.91 3.58 -1.14
C THR A 115 -13.35 4.59 -2.20
N LEU A 116 -14.65 4.80 -2.36
CA LEU A 116 -15.21 5.77 -3.31
C LEU A 116 -15.09 7.23 -2.83
N SER A 117 -14.86 7.47 -1.54
CA SER A 117 -14.66 8.84 -1.03
C SER A 117 -13.25 9.35 -1.30
N PHE A 118 -12.22 8.50 -1.32
CA PHE A 118 -10.83 8.89 -1.60
C PHE A 118 -10.64 9.74 -2.87
N PRO A 119 -11.14 9.36 -4.06
CA PRO A 119 -10.96 10.16 -5.28
C PRO A 119 -11.71 11.50 -5.25
N LEU A 120 -12.72 11.64 -4.38
CA LEU A 120 -13.46 12.89 -4.19
C LEU A 120 -12.73 13.86 -3.26
N MET A 121 -11.76 13.36 -2.48
CA MET A 121 -11.01 14.18 -1.53
C MET A 121 -9.96 15.03 -2.26
N PRO A 122 -9.84 16.32 -1.91
CA PRO A 122 -8.93 17.27 -2.57
C PRO A 122 -7.48 17.12 -2.09
N ARG A 123 -6.53 17.60 -2.91
CA ARG A 123 -5.09 17.54 -2.63
C ARG A 123 -4.70 18.36 -1.40
N VAL A 124 -3.95 17.73 -0.51
CA VAL A 124 -3.39 18.30 0.72
C VAL A 124 -1.99 18.87 0.43
N THR A 125 -1.93 19.86 -0.45
CA THR A 125 -0.68 20.58 -0.71
C THR A 125 -0.57 21.82 0.19
N GLU A 126 0.64 22.12 0.66
CA GLU A 126 0.90 23.37 1.38
C GLU A 126 0.78 24.54 0.41
N CYS A 127 0.06 25.59 0.83
CA CYS A 127 0.05 26.87 0.13
C CYS A 127 1.42 27.53 0.28
N GLY A 128 2.42 27.03 -0.44
CA GLY A 128 3.73 27.66 -0.50
C GLY A 128 3.62 28.96 -1.28
N SER A 129 3.87 30.09 -0.63
CA SER A 129 4.28 31.29 -1.36
C SER A 129 5.70 31.03 -1.87
N ASN A 130 5.82 30.47 -3.07
CA ASN A 130 7.13 30.37 -3.71
C ASN A 130 7.61 31.79 -3.99
N THR A 131 8.69 32.19 -3.32
CA THR A 131 9.38 33.44 -3.60
C THR A 131 10.32 33.17 -4.77
N MET A 132 10.04 33.79 -5.91
CA MET A 132 10.94 33.76 -7.05
C MET A 132 11.72 35.07 -7.08
N ASN A 133 13.04 34.96 -7.14
CA ASN A 133 13.94 36.09 -7.30
C ASN A 133 14.38 36.17 -8.76
N PHE A 134 14.17 37.32 -9.38
CA PHE A 134 14.66 37.62 -10.73
C PHE A 134 15.71 38.71 -10.66
N THR A 135 16.79 38.56 -11.44
CA THR A 135 17.87 39.54 -11.61
C THR A 135 17.92 39.99 -13.07
N CYS A 136 18.30 41.24 -13.33
CA CYS A 136 18.58 41.72 -14.70
C CYS A 136 19.87 41.08 -15.22
N GLN A 137 19.91 40.79 -16.53
CA GLN A 137 21.14 40.35 -17.20
C GLN A 137 21.93 41.56 -17.71
N ASP A 138 23.24 41.60 -17.41
CA ASP A 138 24.13 42.76 -17.63
C ASP A 138 24.24 43.23 -19.10
N ASP A 139 23.99 42.34 -20.08
CA ASP A 139 24.19 42.62 -21.51
C ASP A 139 22.90 42.97 -22.29
N ASP A 140 21.71 42.74 -21.72
CA ASP A 140 20.43 42.99 -22.41
C ASP A 140 19.34 43.40 -21.40
N PHE A 141 19.09 44.71 -21.30
CA PHE A 141 18.17 45.37 -20.35
C PHE A 141 16.68 45.03 -20.54
N THR A 142 16.38 43.96 -21.26
CA THR A 142 15.02 43.44 -21.46
C THR A 142 14.84 42.05 -20.87
N ARG A 143 15.90 41.43 -20.33
CA ARG A 143 15.92 40.02 -19.94
C ARG A 143 16.17 39.83 -18.45
N PHE A 144 15.46 38.84 -17.89
CA PHE A 144 15.61 38.43 -16.50
C PHE A 144 16.19 37.03 -16.40
N THR A 145 17.16 36.87 -15.51
CA THR A 145 17.63 35.59 -15.01
C THR A 145 16.88 35.24 -13.73
N ALA A 146 16.34 34.03 -13.65
CA ALA A 146 15.69 33.54 -12.45
C ALA A 146 16.66 32.65 -11.65
N ASP A 147 16.72 32.84 -10.33
CA ASP A 147 17.65 32.14 -9.43
C ASP A 147 17.19 30.71 -9.06
N TYR A 148 16.32 30.09 -9.89
CA TYR A 148 15.72 28.79 -9.61
C TYR A 148 15.92 27.80 -10.76
N ASN A 149 15.82 26.50 -10.44
CA ASN A 149 16.01 25.40 -11.38
C ASN A 149 15.07 25.48 -12.60
N CYS A 150 15.62 25.45 -13.80
CA CYS A 150 14.94 25.56 -15.11
C CYS A 150 13.71 24.67 -15.38
N ASN A 151 13.49 23.63 -14.55
CA ASN A 151 12.51 22.56 -14.76
C ASN A 151 11.13 22.83 -14.15
N THR A 152 10.95 23.90 -13.36
CA THR A 152 9.66 24.15 -12.68
C THR A 152 8.60 24.81 -13.58
N LEU A 153 9.01 25.44 -14.70
CA LEU A 153 8.14 26.06 -15.70
C LEU A 153 8.20 25.21 -16.98
N ASN A 154 7.33 24.19 -17.03
CA ASN A 154 7.37 23.09 -18.01
C ASN A 154 6.83 23.47 -19.41
N ASN A 155 6.11 24.59 -19.56
CA ASN A 155 5.48 24.97 -20.82
C ASN A 155 5.99 26.32 -21.33
N ASN A 156 6.10 26.44 -22.66
CA ASN A 156 6.64 27.61 -23.38
C ASN A 156 5.87 28.93 -23.11
N THR A 157 4.67 28.87 -22.52
CA THR A 157 3.91 30.03 -22.04
C THR A 157 3.07 29.63 -20.84
N GLN A 158 3.38 30.09 -19.64
CA GLN A 158 2.54 29.89 -18.46
C GLN A 158 2.25 31.23 -17.80
N LYS A 159 0.97 31.61 -17.77
CA LYS A 159 0.49 32.77 -17.01
C LYS A 159 0.53 32.41 -15.52
N MET A 160 1.13 33.25 -14.70
CA MET A 160 1.26 33.00 -13.26
C MET A 160 0.89 34.25 -12.48
N SER A 161 -0.20 34.20 -11.72
CA SER A 161 -0.64 35.31 -10.89
C SER A 161 0.22 35.42 -9.63
N CYS A 162 1.00 36.50 -9.54
CA CYS A 162 1.83 36.80 -8.38
C CYS A 162 1.06 37.76 -7.47
N SER A 163 0.87 37.41 -6.20
CA SER A 163 0.04 38.19 -5.27
C SER A 163 0.76 39.40 -4.68
N LYS A 164 2.10 39.38 -4.66
CA LYS A 164 2.94 40.43 -4.09
C LYS A 164 4.23 40.53 -4.90
N ILE A 165 4.54 41.75 -5.33
CA ILE A 165 5.82 42.11 -5.94
C ILE A 165 6.51 43.06 -4.98
N SER A 166 7.74 42.74 -4.57
CA SER A 166 8.63 43.73 -3.97
C SER A 166 9.84 43.96 -4.86
N LEU A 167 10.12 45.23 -5.15
CA LEU A 167 11.33 45.62 -5.86
C LEU A 167 12.40 46.06 -4.85
N ARG A 168 13.65 45.64 -5.08
CA ARG A 168 14.81 46.11 -4.34
C ARG A 168 15.96 46.36 -5.31
N ASN A 169 16.68 47.48 -5.12
CA ASN A 169 17.94 47.74 -5.80
C ASN A 169 19.07 46.98 -5.06
N GLY A 170 19.87 46.22 -5.80
CA GLY A 170 21.09 45.61 -5.27
C GLY A 170 22.12 46.68 -4.94
N THR A 171 22.63 46.66 -3.71
CA THR A 171 23.71 47.56 -3.28
C THR A 171 25.04 46.84 -3.39
N PHE A 172 26.01 47.38 -4.15
CA PHE A 172 27.42 47.25 -3.79
C PHE A 172 28.30 48.40 -4.34
N SER A 173 28.62 49.35 -3.47
CA SER A 173 29.98 49.85 -3.18
C SER A 173 30.03 51.36 -2.85
N GLU A 174 31.08 51.70 -2.12
CA GLU A 174 31.25 52.74 -1.10
C GLU A 174 31.29 54.20 -1.56
N ASN A 175 30.93 54.56 -2.79
CA ASN A 175 31.06 55.96 -3.22
C ASN A 175 29.81 56.48 -3.94
N GLN A 176 29.03 57.26 -3.17
CA GLN A 176 28.06 58.28 -3.56
C GLN A 176 27.69 58.37 -5.05
N ARG A 177 26.59 57.69 -5.45
CA ARG A 177 25.51 58.27 -6.27
C ARG A 177 24.18 57.72 -5.76
N HIS A 178 23.21 58.60 -5.52
CA HIS A 178 21.88 58.25 -5.00
C HIS A 178 21.15 57.28 -5.96
N CYS A 179 21.20 55.97 -5.74
CA CYS A 179 20.14 55.08 -6.21
C CYS A 179 18.93 55.31 -5.29
N MET A 180 17.79 55.68 -5.84
CA MET A 180 16.55 55.84 -5.09
C MET A 180 16.13 54.46 -4.55
N HIS A 181 16.07 54.28 -3.22
CA HIS A 181 15.52 53.05 -2.63
C HIS A 181 14.03 52.96 -2.91
N VAL A 182 13.63 52.25 -3.96
CA VAL A 182 12.22 52.01 -4.28
C VAL A 182 11.77 50.70 -3.62
N ASN A 183 11.44 50.76 -2.34
CA ASN A 183 10.74 49.67 -1.64
C ASN A 183 9.23 49.81 -1.89
N LYS A 184 8.79 49.62 -3.14
CA LYS A 184 7.35 49.63 -3.47
C LYS A 184 6.82 48.20 -3.51
N VAL A 185 5.78 47.97 -2.72
CA VAL A 185 5.00 46.74 -2.73
C VAL A 185 3.82 46.96 -3.66
N TYR A 186 3.79 46.22 -4.78
CA TYR A 186 2.65 46.23 -5.69
C TYR A 186 1.79 44.99 -5.45
N THR A 187 0.48 45.21 -5.36
CA THR A 187 -0.54 44.15 -5.39
C THR A 187 -1.15 44.16 -6.80
N SER A 188 -0.56 43.40 -7.73
CA SER A 188 -1.14 43.21 -9.08
C SER A 188 -1.81 41.84 -9.15
N GLU A 189 -2.98 41.74 -9.78
CA GLU A 189 -3.65 40.44 -9.90
C GLU A 189 -3.12 39.55 -11.04
N ASP A 190 -2.44 40.09 -12.07
CA ASP A 190 -1.96 39.28 -13.21
C ASP A 190 -0.57 39.71 -13.74
N ILE A 191 0.41 38.79 -13.69
CA ILE A 191 1.71 38.92 -14.38
C ILE A 191 1.81 37.80 -15.43
N ILE A 192 2.32 38.12 -16.62
CA ILE A 192 2.57 37.13 -17.68
C ILE A 192 4.08 36.97 -17.82
N ILE A 193 4.58 35.78 -17.46
CA ILE A 193 5.97 35.38 -17.59
C ILE A 193 6.08 34.46 -18.82
N GLU A 194 6.84 34.87 -19.84
CA GLU A 194 7.12 34.03 -21.01
C GLU A 194 8.55 33.51 -20.93
N LYS A 195 8.72 32.19 -21.00
CA LYS A 195 10.04 31.55 -20.97
C LYS A 195 10.70 31.75 -22.34
N TYR A 196 11.91 32.33 -22.37
CA TYR A 196 12.68 32.47 -23.59
C TYR A 196 13.86 31.48 -23.56
N MET A 197 13.68 30.31 -24.17
CA MET A 197 14.74 29.30 -24.24
C MET A 197 15.80 29.73 -25.26
N LEU A 198 17.01 30.04 -24.80
CA LEU A 198 18.22 30.05 -25.61
C LEU A 198 19.04 28.81 -25.26
N ASN A 199 18.99 27.80 -26.13
CA ASN A 199 19.85 26.60 -26.19
C ASN A 199 20.08 25.78 -24.89
N ASN A 200 19.95 24.46 -25.02
CA ASN A 200 20.02 23.44 -23.97
C ASN A 200 21.35 23.30 -23.18
N ASN A 201 22.31 24.22 -23.32
CA ASN A 201 23.67 24.05 -22.78
C ASN A 201 24.10 25.10 -21.74
N SER A 202 23.18 25.89 -21.17
CA SER A 202 23.48 26.80 -20.06
C SER A 202 22.60 26.49 -18.85
N ASP A 203 23.21 26.32 -17.67
CA ASP A 203 22.57 26.17 -16.35
C ASP A 203 21.76 27.40 -15.91
N VAL A 204 21.53 28.35 -16.82
CA VAL A 204 20.91 29.66 -16.58
C VAL A 204 19.66 29.78 -17.44
N CYS A 205 18.49 29.91 -16.80
CA CYS A 205 17.23 30.12 -17.51
C CYS A 205 16.88 31.60 -17.68
N LEU A 206 16.61 31.97 -18.93
CA LEU A 206 16.20 33.31 -19.33
C LEU A 206 14.67 33.41 -19.48
N TYR A 207 14.10 34.46 -18.90
CA TYR A 207 12.67 34.74 -18.95
C TYR A 207 12.43 36.14 -19.50
N ASN A 208 11.41 36.27 -20.36
CA ASN A 208 10.85 37.54 -20.78
C ASN A 208 9.69 37.88 -19.84
N LEU A 209 9.85 38.92 -19.04
CA LEU A 209 8.87 39.30 -18.03
C LEU A 209 8.06 40.51 -18.53
N SER A 210 6.76 40.33 -18.73
CA SER A 210 5.85 41.43 -19.07
C SER A 210 4.97 41.76 -17.86
N LEU A 211 5.29 42.88 -17.19
CA LEU A 211 4.50 43.39 -16.07
C LEU A 211 3.39 44.29 -16.60
N LYS A 212 2.13 43.83 -16.51
CA LYS A 212 0.96 44.68 -16.74
C LYS A 212 0.50 45.25 -15.40
N ILE A 213 1.06 46.41 -15.05
CA ILE A 213 0.64 47.16 -13.87
C ILE A 213 -0.41 48.16 -14.36
N ASN A 214 -1.68 47.74 -14.42
CA ASN A 214 -2.81 48.43 -15.07
C ASN A 214 -2.80 48.42 -16.62
N PRO A 215 -3.99 48.48 -17.28
CA PRO A 215 -4.13 48.20 -18.72
C PRO A 215 -3.45 49.18 -19.70
N THR A 216 -2.64 50.14 -19.23
CA THR A 216 -2.10 51.21 -20.07
C THR A 216 -0.60 51.49 -19.94
N GLU A 217 0.14 50.88 -19.00
CA GLU A 217 1.59 51.09 -18.88
C GLU A 217 2.35 49.76 -18.90
N ASN A 218 3.19 49.58 -19.93
CA ASN A 218 4.18 48.50 -19.98
C ASN A 218 5.45 49.02 -19.30
N LEU A 219 5.82 48.44 -18.16
CA LEU A 219 7.04 48.82 -17.44
C LEU A 219 8.20 47.92 -17.89
N THR A 220 9.09 48.44 -18.74
CA THR A 220 10.41 47.85 -19.03
C THR A 220 11.39 48.31 -17.95
N THR A 221 11.80 47.40 -17.07
CA THR A 221 12.38 47.77 -15.76
C THR A 221 13.90 47.73 -15.64
N CYS A 222 14.63 47.08 -16.54
CA CYS A 222 16.09 47.22 -16.58
C CYS A 222 16.43 48.42 -17.49
N GLY A 223 17.30 49.33 -17.05
CA GLY A 223 17.72 50.51 -17.83
C GLY A 223 17.34 51.88 -17.25
N ILE A 224 17.07 51.99 -15.93
CA ILE A 224 17.08 53.30 -15.26
C ILE A 224 18.53 53.66 -14.96
N GLU A 225 18.97 54.84 -15.40
CA GLU A 225 20.38 55.30 -15.33
C GLU A 225 21.02 55.05 -13.94
N ASN A 226 22.09 54.25 -13.92
CA ASN A 226 23.00 53.94 -12.80
C ASN A 226 22.51 53.00 -11.68
N CYS A 227 21.55 52.09 -11.90
CA CYS A 227 21.32 51.00 -10.95
C CYS A 227 21.32 49.64 -11.67
N ASP A 228 22.38 48.85 -11.46
CA ASP A 228 22.70 47.66 -12.25
C ASP A 228 21.96 46.38 -11.79
N LEU A 229 21.28 46.39 -10.64
CA LEU A 229 20.60 45.20 -10.12
C LEU A 229 19.17 45.48 -9.62
N PHE A 230 18.19 44.93 -10.34
CA PHE A 230 16.79 44.87 -9.91
C PHE A 230 16.45 43.47 -9.43
N ILE A 231 16.00 43.36 -8.18
CA ILE A 231 15.49 42.11 -7.62
C ILE A 231 13.97 42.20 -7.52
N LEU A 232 13.29 41.30 -8.22
CA LEU A 232 11.84 41.10 -8.08
C LEU A 232 11.61 39.86 -7.23
N ASN A 233 10.99 40.04 -6.05
CA ASN A 233 10.47 38.91 -5.28
C ASN A 233 8.98 38.76 -5.57
N CYS A 234 8.64 37.72 -6.31
CA CYS A 234 7.26 37.35 -6.60
C CYS A 234 6.81 36.26 -5.64
N THR A 235 5.73 36.48 -4.88
CA THR A 235 5.03 35.38 -4.20
C THR A 235 3.94 34.85 -5.13
N SER A 236 4.19 33.70 -5.73
CA SER A 236 3.16 33.01 -6.50
C SER A 236 2.11 32.43 -5.56
N LYS A 237 0.82 32.67 -5.83
CA LYS A 237 -0.23 31.78 -5.33
C LYS A 237 -0.19 30.55 -6.23
N SER A 238 0.50 29.51 -5.78
CA SER A 238 0.55 28.23 -6.49
C SER A 238 -0.86 27.63 -6.60
N SER A 239 -1.48 27.77 -7.77
CA SER A 239 -2.66 27.04 -8.26
C SER A 239 -4.00 27.28 -7.53
N THR A 240 -5.07 27.17 -8.30
CA THR A 240 -6.49 27.33 -7.95
C THR A 240 -7.04 26.31 -6.93
N ASN A 241 -6.24 25.35 -6.45
CA ASN A 241 -6.68 24.20 -5.64
C ASN A 241 -6.03 24.14 -4.26
N CYS A 242 -5.63 25.28 -3.71
CA CYS A 242 -5.13 25.38 -2.35
C CYS A 242 -6.29 25.39 -1.35
N ILE A 243 -6.30 24.45 -0.39
CA ILE A 243 -7.40 24.32 0.58
C ILE A 243 -7.08 25.08 1.86
N GLU A 244 -7.97 26.00 2.26
CA GLU A 244 -8.00 26.52 3.62
C GLU A 244 -8.36 25.39 4.60
N ASN A 245 -7.60 25.22 5.69
CA ASN A 245 -7.69 24.12 6.67
C ASN A 245 -7.06 22.77 6.26
N LYS A 246 -5.81 22.80 5.78
CA LYS A 246 -4.98 21.61 5.54
C LYS A 246 -5.06 20.54 6.65
N GLU A 247 -4.94 20.95 7.91
CA GLU A 247 -4.95 20.05 9.07
C GLU A 247 -6.26 19.25 9.20
N VAL A 248 -7.40 19.87 8.88
CA VAL A 248 -8.70 19.20 8.93
C VAL A 248 -8.79 18.12 7.86
N TRP A 249 -8.32 18.41 6.65
CA TRP A 249 -8.30 17.42 5.57
C TRP A 249 -7.33 16.28 5.87
N ILE A 250 -6.16 16.57 6.43
CA ILE A 250 -5.24 15.52 6.92
C ILE A 250 -5.99 14.61 7.89
N LEU A 251 -6.69 15.17 8.88
CA LEU A 251 -7.45 14.38 9.85
C LEU A 251 -8.55 13.55 9.18
N ILE A 252 -9.28 14.09 8.20
CA ILE A 252 -10.30 13.35 7.44
C ILE A 252 -9.67 12.18 6.68
N TYR A 253 -8.54 12.39 6.01
CA TYR A 253 -7.78 11.34 5.34
C TYR A 253 -7.28 10.29 6.33
N CYS A 254 -6.78 10.69 7.51
CA CYS A 254 -6.36 9.77 8.57
C CYS A 254 -7.52 8.87 8.99
N ILE A 255 -8.69 9.45 9.28
CA ILE A 255 -9.89 8.70 9.70
C ILE A 255 -10.34 7.77 8.58
N ALA A 256 -10.44 8.26 7.34
CA ALA A 256 -10.85 7.47 6.19
C ALA A 256 -9.90 6.28 5.97
N PHE A 257 -8.59 6.52 5.99
CA PHE A 257 -7.59 5.47 5.85
C PHE A 257 -7.68 4.43 6.98
N ILE A 258 -7.88 4.87 8.22
CA ILE A 258 -8.04 3.96 9.36
C ILE A 258 -9.28 3.08 9.18
N VAL A 259 -10.43 3.67 8.84
CA VAL A 259 -11.67 2.93 8.62
C VAL A 259 -11.52 1.95 7.45
N TYR A 260 -10.90 2.38 6.36
CA TYR A 260 -10.56 1.55 5.20
C TYR A 260 -9.75 0.32 5.62
N ASP A 261 -8.63 0.52 6.31
CA ASP A 261 -7.68 -0.56 6.57
C ASP A 261 -8.18 -1.53 7.65
N VAL A 262 -8.88 -1.02 8.69
CA VAL A 262 -9.55 -1.84 9.70
C VAL A 262 -10.64 -2.70 9.04
N THR A 263 -11.45 -2.11 8.17
CA THR A 263 -12.50 -2.83 7.44
C THR A 263 -11.91 -3.90 6.53
N ARG A 264 -10.84 -3.56 5.79
CA ARG A 264 -10.11 -4.48 4.94
C ARG A 264 -9.56 -5.65 5.74
N SER A 265 -8.78 -5.40 6.78
CA SER A 265 -8.18 -6.40 7.68
C SER A 265 -9.24 -7.33 8.29
N THR A 266 -10.39 -6.75 8.69
CA THR A 266 -11.52 -7.51 9.22
C THR A 266 -12.14 -8.44 8.17
N LEU A 267 -12.34 -7.96 6.94
CA LEU A 267 -12.88 -8.78 5.84
C LEU A 267 -11.97 -9.97 5.51
N PHE A 268 -10.63 -9.83 5.55
CA PHE A 268 -9.72 -10.98 5.42
C PHE A 268 -10.01 -12.06 6.46
N LYS A 269 -10.12 -11.67 7.73
CA LYS A 269 -10.37 -12.60 8.84
C LYS A 269 -11.72 -13.31 8.68
N LEU A 270 -12.76 -12.58 8.30
CA LEU A 270 -14.09 -13.15 8.08
C LEU A 270 -14.14 -14.10 6.87
N PHE A 271 -13.40 -13.79 5.79
CA PHE A 271 -13.24 -14.72 4.67
C PHE A 271 -12.58 -16.03 5.11
N ASP A 272 -11.55 -15.98 5.94
CA ASP A 272 -10.91 -17.18 6.47
C ASP A 272 -11.89 -18.03 7.31
N VAL A 273 -12.71 -17.38 8.14
CA VAL A 273 -13.75 -18.06 8.92
C VAL A 273 -14.77 -18.76 8.00
N ILE A 274 -15.29 -18.10 6.97
CA ILE A 274 -16.26 -18.70 6.04
C ILE A 274 -15.66 -19.88 5.30
N VAL A 275 -14.43 -19.74 4.81
CA VAL A 275 -13.77 -20.82 4.06
C VAL A 275 -13.53 -22.03 4.96
N MET A 276 -13.07 -21.80 6.20
CA MET A 276 -12.89 -22.87 7.18
C MET A 276 -14.22 -23.59 7.48
N ASP A 277 -15.30 -22.85 7.74
CA ASP A 277 -16.63 -23.43 8.00
C ASP A 277 -17.11 -24.32 6.84
N LEU A 278 -17.05 -23.79 5.61
CA LEU A 278 -17.45 -24.55 4.41
C LEU A 278 -16.58 -25.78 4.16
N THR A 279 -15.28 -25.70 4.47
CA THR A 279 -14.36 -26.84 4.30
C THR A 279 -14.63 -27.95 5.30
N VAL A 280 -15.03 -27.61 6.53
CA VAL A 280 -15.45 -28.58 7.54
C VAL A 280 -16.80 -29.19 7.18
N GLU A 281 -17.76 -28.37 6.73
CA GLU A 281 -19.11 -28.83 6.37
C GLU A 281 -19.11 -29.80 5.18
N HIS A 282 -18.22 -29.60 4.20
CA HIS A 282 -18.20 -30.35 2.95
C HIS A 282 -16.95 -31.24 2.78
N ASP A 283 -16.22 -31.52 3.85
CA ASP A 283 -14.98 -32.34 3.87
C ASP A 283 -14.01 -31.97 2.72
N SER A 284 -13.64 -30.70 2.66
CA SER A 284 -12.81 -30.14 1.58
C SER A 284 -11.50 -29.56 2.12
N ASP A 285 -10.50 -29.45 1.25
CA ASP A 285 -9.20 -28.88 1.61
C ASP A 285 -9.25 -27.34 1.64
N TYR A 286 -8.99 -26.74 2.81
CA TYR A 286 -8.86 -25.28 2.98
C TYR A 286 -7.85 -24.67 1.97
N GLY A 287 -6.69 -25.31 1.81
CA GLY A 287 -5.65 -24.85 0.89
C GLY A 287 -6.13 -24.74 -0.56
N ARG A 288 -6.98 -25.67 -1.04
CA ARG A 288 -7.50 -25.64 -2.42
C ARG A 288 -8.46 -24.47 -2.65
N GLN A 289 -9.20 -24.06 -1.62
CA GLN A 289 -10.06 -22.88 -1.71
C GLN A 289 -9.22 -21.60 -1.70
N ARG A 290 -8.16 -21.58 -0.87
CA ARG A 290 -7.26 -20.44 -0.72
C ARG A 290 -6.46 -20.10 -1.99
N VAL A 291 -6.26 -21.05 -2.91
CA VAL A 291 -5.62 -20.78 -4.22
C VAL A 291 -6.33 -19.65 -4.98
N TRP A 292 -7.66 -19.56 -4.92
CA TRP A 292 -8.41 -18.50 -5.62
C TRP A 292 -8.14 -17.11 -5.08
N SER A 293 -7.84 -17.00 -3.77
CA SER A 293 -7.36 -15.76 -3.17
C SER A 293 -6.01 -15.34 -3.75
N MET A 294 -5.09 -16.27 -3.97
CA MET A 294 -3.77 -15.98 -4.54
C MET A 294 -3.86 -15.58 -6.01
N ILE A 295 -4.73 -16.25 -6.80
CA ILE A 295 -4.95 -15.87 -8.21
C ILE A 295 -5.54 -14.46 -8.28
N GLY A 296 -6.52 -14.14 -7.42
CA GLY A 296 -7.08 -12.80 -7.32
C GLY A 296 -6.04 -11.75 -6.94
N GLY A 297 -5.26 -12.02 -5.88
CA GLY A 297 -4.19 -11.15 -5.41
C GLY A 297 -3.04 -10.96 -6.40
N LEU A 298 -2.83 -11.92 -7.31
CA LEU A 298 -1.92 -11.80 -8.45
C LEU A 298 -2.50 -10.93 -9.56
N SER A 299 -3.69 -11.30 -10.08
CA SER A 299 -4.26 -10.66 -11.27
C SER A 299 -4.80 -9.26 -11.03
N GLY A 300 -5.32 -8.98 -9.82
CA GLY A 300 -5.93 -7.69 -9.49
C GLY A 300 -4.97 -6.52 -9.67
N PRO A 301 -3.86 -6.47 -8.91
CA PRO A 301 -2.86 -5.41 -9.02
C PRO A 301 -2.29 -5.27 -10.42
N TRP A 302 -2.08 -6.38 -11.14
CA TRP A 302 -1.57 -6.36 -12.52
C TRP A 302 -2.52 -5.64 -13.47
N ILE A 303 -3.79 -6.02 -13.45
CA ILE A 303 -4.82 -5.43 -14.30
C ILE A 303 -5.01 -3.95 -13.94
N VAL A 304 -5.10 -3.63 -12.64
CA VAL A 304 -5.28 -2.24 -12.18
C VAL A 304 -4.09 -1.36 -12.53
N GLY A 305 -2.86 -1.85 -12.33
CA GLY A 305 -1.65 -1.11 -12.70
C GLY A 305 -1.54 -0.89 -14.21
N PHE A 306 -1.89 -1.89 -15.01
CA PHE A 306 -1.94 -1.76 -16.46
C PHE A 306 -2.98 -0.73 -16.91
N LEU A 307 -4.21 -0.80 -16.38
CA LEU A 307 -5.28 0.16 -16.68
C LEU A 307 -4.90 1.59 -16.27
N LEU A 308 -4.32 1.76 -15.08
CA LEU A 308 -3.85 3.06 -14.60
C LEU A 308 -2.79 3.64 -15.54
N ASN A 309 -1.82 2.83 -15.96
CA ASN A 309 -0.75 3.25 -16.85
C ASN A 309 -1.27 3.66 -18.25
N VAL A 310 -2.19 2.88 -18.82
CA VAL A 310 -2.76 3.18 -20.15
C VAL A 310 -3.64 4.42 -20.11
N LEU A 311 -4.51 4.55 -19.10
CA LEU A 311 -5.47 5.65 -19.01
C LEU A 311 -4.84 6.97 -18.57
N SER A 312 -3.68 6.94 -17.90
CA SER A 312 -2.96 8.13 -17.46
C SER A 312 -1.77 8.49 -18.35
N SER A 313 -1.56 7.81 -19.48
CA SER A 313 -0.42 8.03 -20.39
C SER A 313 -0.44 9.44 -21.02
N ASP A 314 -1.62 9.98 -21.30
CA ASP A 314 -1.78 11.19 -22.11
C ASP A 314 -2.08 12.45 -21.27
N SER A 315 -2.25 12.32 -19.96
CA SER A 315 -2.60 13.42 -19.07
C SER A 315 -1.37 13.98 -18.34
N SER A 316 -1.28 15.32 -18.26
CA SER A 316 -0.19 16.00 -17.52
C SER A 316 -0.24 15.77 -16.01
N GLU A 317 -1.39 15.33 -15.49
CA GLU A 317 -1.57 14.86 -14.12
C GLU A 317 -2.17 13.44 -14.14
N LYS A 318 -1.67 12.56 -13.27
CA LYS A 318 -2.16 11.18 -13.19
C LYS A 318 -3.50 11.11 -12.46
N ASP A 319 -4.49 10.47 -13.08
CA ASP A 319 -5.80 10.24 -12.47
C ASP A 319 -5.88 8.83 -11.85
N TYR A 320 -5.76 8.78 -10.52
CA TYR A 320 -5.87 7.54 -9.75
C TYR A 320 -7.32 7.07 -9.55
N SER A 321 -8.34 7.82 -10.01
CA SER A 321 -9.76 7.46 -9.81
C SER A 321 -10.10 6.08 -10.39
N VAL A 322 -9.44 5.71 -11.50
CA VAL A 322 -9.54 4.38 -12.13
C VAL A 322 -9.27 3.25 -11.12
N VAL A 323 -8.25 3.41 -10.28
CA VAL A 323 -7.87 2.41 -9.26
C VAL A 323 -9.04 2.17 -8.31
N PHE A 324 -9.65 3.24 -7.80
CA PHE A 324 -10.76 3.16 -6.86
C PHE A 324 -12.01 2.54 -7.49
N TYR A 325 -12.30 2.85 -8.76
CA TYR A 325 -13.40 2.23 -9.49
C TYR A 325 -13.18 0.73 -9.72
N CYS A 326 -11.98 0.31 -10.09
CA CYS A 326 -11.66 -1.12 -10.23
C CYS A 326 -11.80 -1.87 -8.89
N ILE A 327 -11.31 -1.29 -7.78
CA ILE A 327 -11.46 -1.84 -6.43
C ILE A 327 -12.95 -1.94 -6.06
N ALA A 328 -13.75 -0.91 -6.36
CA ALA A 328 -15.19 -0.90 -6.08
C ALA A 328 -15.94 -1.99 -6.86
N VAL A 329 -15.68 -2.12 -8.16
CA VAL A 329 -16.27 -3.17 -9.01
C VAL A 329 -15.92 -4.55 -8.47
N CYS A 330 -14.66 -4.83 -8.16
CA CYS A 330 -14.25 -6.12 -7.60
C CYS A 330 -14.91 -6.38 -6.24
N THR A 331 -15.02 -5.36 -5.39
CA THR A 331 -15.68 -5.50 -4.08
C THR A 331 -17.18 -5.82 -4.23
N CYS A 332 -17.88 -5.16 -5.15
CA CYS A 332 -19.28 -5.45 -5.47
C CYS A 332 -19.46 -6.88 -6.00
N LEU A 333 -18.59 -7.34 -6.90
CA LEU A 333 -18.61 -8.71 -7.42
C LEU A 333 -18.33 -9.75 -6.33
N SER A 334 -17.45 -9.42 -5.39
CA SER A 334 -17.18 -10.25 -4.21
C SER A 334 -18.42 -10.38 -3.32
N ALA A 335 -19.04 -9.25 -2.95
CA ALA A 335 -20.24 -9.22 -2.13
C ALA A 335 -21.42 -9.96 -2.81
N ALA A 336 -21.60 -9.77 -4.12
CA ALA A 336 -22.63 -10.46 -4.91
C ALA A 336 -22.39 -11.98 -4.97
N SER A 337 -21.13 -12.41 -5.08
CA SER A 337 -20.77 -13.84 -5.06
C SER A 337 -21.03 -14.45 -3.68
N LEU A 338 -20.69 -13.71 -2.61
CA LEU A 338 -20.91 -14.12 -1.23
C LEU A 338 -22.41 -14.18 -0.87
N TRP A 339 -23.27 -13.43 -1.57
CA TRP A 339 -24.73 -13.50 -1.38
C TRP A 339 -25.30 -14.91 -1.56
N ARG A 340 -24.66 -15.78 -2.35
CA ARG A 340 -25.08 -17.17 -2.54
C ARG A 340 -24.48 -18.16 -1.53
N VAL A 341 -23.59 -17.70 -0.67
CA VAL A 341 -22.95 -18.51 0.36
C VAL A 341 -23.80 -18.46 1.63
N ASN A 342 -24.03 -19.64 2.23
CA ASN A 342 -24.59 -19.78 3.56
C ASN A 342 -23.50 -20.35 4.45
N SER A 343 -23.10 -19.59 5.47
CA SER A 343 -22.17 -20.07 6.50
C SER A 343 -22.83 -19.93 7.87
N LYS A 344 -22.49 -20.84 8.78
CA LYS A 344 -22.94 -20.78 10.18
C LYS A 344 -21.77 -20.30 11.02
N VAL A 345 -22.06 -19.50 12.04
CA VAL A 345 -21.03 -19.05 12.97
C VAL A 345 -21.01 -20.02 14.13
N ASN A 346 -19.88 -20.70 14.30
CA ASN A 346 -19.63 -21.42 15.53
C ASN A 346 -19.37 -20.41 16.65
N LYS A 347 -20.02 -20.60 17.79
CA LYS A 347 -19.84 -19.73 18.96
C LYS A 347 -18.36 -19.75 19.38
N PRO A 348 -17.74 -18.61 19.68
CA PRO A 348 -16.38 -18.59 20.17
C PRO A 348 -16.32 -19.16 21.58
N ALA A 349 -15.11 -19.59 21.95
CA ALA A 349 -14.82 -20.06 23.29
C ALA A 349 -15.03 -18.92 24.31
N LYS A 350 -15.77 -19.20 25.39
CA LYS A 350 -15.92 -18.26 26.50
C LYS A 350 -14.54 -18.01 27.16
N GLU A 351 -14.27 -16.76 27.53
CA GLU A 351 -13.10 -16.28 28.32
C GLU A 351 -11.75 -16.08 27.60
N MET A 352 -11.73 -15.76 26.30
CA MET A 352 -10.48 -15.52 25.55
C MET A 352 -9.55 -14.44 26.15
N GLY A 353 -10.10 -13.34 26.70
CA GLY A 353 -9.30 -12.20 27.17
C GLY A 353 -8.50 -12.46 28.46
N LYS A 354 -9.11 -13.08 29.48
CA LYS A 354 -8.43 -13.41 30.75
C LYS A 354 -7.36 -14.49 30.54
N GLN A 355 -7.62 -15.43 29.62
CA GLN A 355 -6.70 -16.51 29.29
C GLN A 355 -5.58 -16.08 28.32
N ALA A 356 -5.78 -15.03 27.52
CA ALA A 356 -4.70 -14.43 26.74
C ALA A 356 -3.62 -13.82 27.64
N LEU A 357 -4.02 -13.17 28.74
CA LEU A 357 -3.07 -12.58 29.72
C LEU A 357 -2.21 -13.64 30.42
N THR A 358 -2.66 -14.89 30.52
CA THR A 358 -1.83 -15.98 31.06
C THR A 358 -0.72 -16.41 30.11
N LEU A 359 -0.87 -16.21 28.80
CA LEU A 359 0.17 -16.55 27.80
C LEU A 359 1.40 -15.64 27.94
N PHE A 360 1.19 -14.36 28.29
CA PHE A 360 2.28 -13.38 28.49
C PHE A 360 3.16 -13.66 29.72
N LYS A 361 2.75 -14.58 30.60
CA LYS A 361 3.56 -14.96 31.77
C LYS A 361 4.70 -15.91 31.42
N ASP A 362 4.62 -16.59 30.28
CA ASP A 362 5.69 -17.46 29.79
C ASP A 362 6.69 -16.63 28.98
N LEU A 363 7.96 -16.62 29.42
CA LEU A 363 9.03 -15.87 28.77
C LEU A 363 9.25 -16.30 27.31
N ASN A 364 9.13 -17.59 26.99
CA ASN A 364 9.32 -18.08 25.63
C ASN A 364 8.21 -17.58 24.70
N ILE A 365 6.97 -17.56 25.19
CA ILE A 365 5.83 -17.03 24.45
C ILE A 365 5.97 -15.52 24.29
N PHE A 366 6.38 -14.81 25.34
CA PHE A 366 6.62 -13.37 25.28
C PHE A 366 7.69 -13.00 24.24
N LEU A 367 8.85 -13.68 24.26
CA LEU A 367 9.93 -13.46 23.29
C LEU A 367 9.49 -13.81 21.86
N PHE A 368 8.69 -14.87 21.70
CA PHE A 368 8.10 -15.22 20.42
C PHE A 368 7.16 -14.11 19.91
N LEU A 369 6.26 -13.60 20.75
CA LEU A 369 5.36 -12.50 20.37
C LEU A 369 6.12 -11.21 20.03
N LEU A 370 7.21 -10.92 20.75
CA LEU A 370 8.10 -9.79 20.43
C LEU A 370 8.77 -9.96 19.06
N LEU A 371 9.25 -11.16 18.75
CA LEU A 371 9.78 -11.49 17.43
C LEU A 371 8.74 -11.26 16.33
N LEU A 372 7.49 -11.67 16.55
CA LEU A 372 6.40 -11.44 15.59
C LEU A 372 6.13 -9.97 15.37
N LEU A 373 6.15 -9.16 16.44
CA LEU A 373 5.96 -7.71 16.33
C LEU A 373 7.06 -7.06 15.49
N VAL A 374 8.33 -7.45 15.68
CA VAL A 374 9.46 -6.91 14.92
C VAL A 374 9.38 -7.31 13.44
N ALA A 375 9.16 -8.59 13.15
CA ALA A 375 9.05 -9.09 11.77
C ALA A 375 7.79 -8.53 11.07
N GLY A 376 6.67 -8.44 11.78
CA GLY A 376 5.44 -7.83 11.29
C GLY A 376 5.61 -6.36 10.95
N SER A 377 6.29 -5.59 11.82
CA SER A 377 6.59 -4.17 11.56
C SER A 377 7.47 -3.98 10.32
N ALA A 378 8.49 -4.84 10.14
CA ALA A 378 9.33 -4.82 8.94
C ALA A 378 8.54 -5.14 7.67
N THR A 379 7.65 -6.14 7.74
CA THR A 379 6.74 -6.50 6.64
C THR A 379 5.80 -5.34 6.29
N ASP A 380 5.13 -4.75 7.29
CA ASP A 380 4.18 -3.66 7.07
C ASP A 380 4.87 -2.45 6.42
N PHE A 381 6.05 -2.09 6.90
CA PHE A 381 6.84 -1.01 6.32
C PHE A 381 7.16 -1.27 4.84
N GLN A 382 7.65 -2.47 4.51
CA GLN A 382 7.96 -2.84 3.13
C GLN A 382 6.72 -2.83 2.24
N VAL A 383 5.59 -3.36 2.70
CA VAL A 383 4.35 -3.40 1.93
C VAL A 383 3.78 -1.99 1.68
N MET A 384 3.85 -1.10 2.67
CA MET A 384 3.21 0.22 2.60
C MET A 384 4.07 1.26 1.90
N PHE A 385 5.39 1.18 2.03
CA PHE A 385 6.32 2.14 1.42
C PHE A 385 7.06 1.58 0.20
N GLY A 386 6.98 0.28 -0.08
CA GLY A 386 7.67 -0.35 -1.22
C GLY A 386 7.29 0.28 -2.56
N ASN A 387 6.01 0.28 -2.91
CA ASN A 387 5.56 0.90 -4.16
C ASN A 387 5.73 2.42 -4.18
N TRP A 388 5.66 3.07 -3.00
CA TRP A 388 5.93 4.49 -2.87
C TRP A 388 7.37 4.81 -3.29
N TYR A 389 8.32 4.02 -2.78
CA TYR A 389 9.75 4.11 -3.09
C TYR A 389 10.04 3.75 -4.56
N LEU A 390 9.43 2.69 -5.09
CA LEU A 390 9.59 2.33 -6.50
C LEU A 390 9.12 3.47 -7.42
N GLN A 391 8.05 4.17 -7.05
CA GLN A 391 7.62 5.34 -7.80
C GLN A 391 8.63 6.50 -7.70
N ASP A 392 9.30 6.70 -6.57
CA ASP A 392 10.39 7.69 -6.44
C ASP A 392 11.58 7.35 -7.35
N LEU A 393 11.83 6.05 -7.59
CA LEU A 393 12.83 5.58 -8.55
C LEU A 393 12.36 5.68 -10.03
N GLY A 394 11.15 6.18 -10.29
CA GLY A 394 10.61 6.33 -11.64
C GLY A 394 9.95 5.07 -12.20
N ALA A 395 9.54 4.12 -11.36
CA ALA A 395 8.81 2.93 -11.81
C ALA A 395 7.48 3.30 -12.52
N PRO A 396 7.16 2.67 -13.66
CA PRO A 396 5.84 2.82 -14.27
C PRO A 396 4.77 2.14 -13.42
N ASP A 397 3.52 2.60 -13.49
CA ASP A 397 2.46 2.18 -12.57
C ASP A 397 2.09 0.69 -12.71
N PHE A 398 2.24 0.14 -13.91
CA PHE A 398 2.02 -1.29 -14.15
C PHE A 398 3.07 -2.15 -13.44
N LEU A 399 4.31 -1.66 -13.25
CA LEU A 399 5.36 -2.36 -12.52
C LEU A 399 5.02 -2.46 -11.02
N LEU A 400 4.44 -1.41 -10.44
CA LEU A 400 3.94 -1.43 -9.05
C LEU A 400 2.88 -2.53 -8.87
N GLY A 401 1.99 -2.66 -9.86
CA GLY A 401 1.04 -3.76 -9.96
C GLY A 401 1.75 -5.12 -10.03
N ILE A 402 2.75 -5.27 -10.92
CA ILE A 402 3.53 -6.50 -11.07
C ILE A 402 4.16 -6.95 -9.75
N CYS A 403 4.93 -6.08 -9.11
CA CYS A 403 5.60 -6.36 -7.84
C CYS A 403 4.60 -6.84 -6.77
N SER A 404 3.51 -6.10 -6.60
CA SER A 404 2.47 -6.43 -5.60
C SER A 404 1.77 -7.76 -5.87
N GLY A 405 1.53 -8.08 -7.15
CA GLY A 405 0.90 -9.35 -7.53
C GLY A 405 1.84 -10.56 -7.39
N MET A 406 3.12 -10.39 -7.73
CA MET A 406 4.13 -11.47 -7.75
C MET A 406 4.32 -12.14 -6.37
N VAL A 407 4.12 -11.40 -5.28
CA VAL A 407 4.10 -11.95 -3.91
C VAL A 407 3.12 -13.12 -3.76
N SER A 408 1.95 -13.05 -4.43
CA SER A 408 0.95 -14.12 -4.43
C SER A 408 1.42 -15.35 -5.22
N LEU A 409 2.15 -15.14 -6.33
CA LEU A 409 2.69 -16.21 -7.16
C LEU A 409 3.80 -16.97 -6.42
N TYR A 410 4.74 -16.25 -5.81
CA TYR A 410 5.86 -16.83 -5.07
C TYR A 410 5.41 -17.64 -3.86
N GLY A 411 4.27 -17.29 -3.25
CA GLY A 411 3.72 -18.03 -2.11
C GLY A 411 3.17 -19.41 -2.43
N LEU A 412 2.68 -19.63 -3.65
CA LEU A 412 1.95 -20.87 -4.01
C LEU A 412 2.79 -22.15 -3.81
N PRO A 413 4.05 -22.25 -4.29
CA PRO A 413 4.87 -23.44 -4.09
C PRO A 413 5.17 -23.70 -2.60
N VAL A 414 5.44 -22.64 -1.84
CA VAL A 414 5.80 -22.73 -0.42
C VAL A 414 4.62 -23.24 0.40
N LEU A 415 3.43 -22.71 0.14
CA LEU A 415 2.21 -23.13 0.83
C LEU A 415 1.84 -24.58 0.49
N TYR A 416 1.96 -24.97 -0.78
CA TYR A 416 1.68 -26.34 -1.23
C TYR A 416 2.63 -27.37 -0.60
N TYR A 417 3.93 -27.06 -0.51
CA TYR A 417 4.96 -27.94 0.05
C TYR A 417 5.34 -27.62 1.50
N SER A 418 4.52 -26.87 2.22
CA SER A 418 4.79 -26.34 3.58
C SER A 418 5.30 -27.39 4.57
N ARG A 419 4.68 -28.58 4.62
CA ARG A 419 5.11 -29.68 5.52
C ARG A 419 6.53 -30.16 5.22
N TRP A 420 6.89 -30.25 3.95
CA TRP A 420 8.25 -30.68 3.57
C TRP A 420 9.29 -29.66 4.03
N TRP A 421 9.01 -28.37 3.85
CA TRP A 421 9.89 -27.29 4.29
C TRP A 421 10.09 -27.30 5.81
N ILE A 422 9.00 -27.36 6.59
CA ILE A 422 9.09 -27.40 8.06
C ILE A 422 9.85 -28.63 8.54
N ASN A 423 9.54 -29.82 8.00
CA ASN A 423 10.17 -31.07 8.44
C ASN A 423 11.66 -31.13 8.08
N LYS A 424 12.06 -30.51 6.96
CA LYS A 424 13.45 -30.52 6.49
C LYS A 424 14.32 -29.47 7.17
N ILE A 425 13.80 -28.26 7.35
CA ILE A 425 14.57 -27.11 7.88
C ILE A 425 14.47 -27.05 9.42
N GLY A 426 13.32 -27.41 9.98
CA GLY A 426 12.98 -27.22 11.38
C GLY A 426 12.37 -25.84 11.66
N GLU A 427 11.40 -25.80 12.57
CA GLU A 427 10.57 -24.60 12.85
C GLU A 427 11.40 -23.39 13.29
N GLN A 428 12.38 -23.61 14.18
CA GLN A 428 13.24 -22.54 14.70
C GLN A 428 14.15 -21.95 13.62
N ASN A 429 14.71 -22.80 12.76
CA ASN A 429 15.57 -22.37 11.66
C ASN A 429 14.77 -21.55 10.63
N CYS A 430 13.49 -21.85 10.42
CA CYS A 430 12.63 -21.03 9.57
C CYS A 430 12.46 -19.59 10.10
N PHE A 431 12.42 -19.39 11.43
CA PHE A 431 12.39 -18.03 12.00
C PHE A 431 13.68 -17.26 11.73
N ILE A 432 14.84 -17.93 11.83
CA ILE A 432 16.13 -17.32 11.50
C ILE A 432 16.19 -16.96 10.00
N LEU A 433 15.76 -17.87 9.12
CA LEU A 433 15.70 -17.62 7.68
C LEU A 433 14.76 -16.47 7.32
N ALA A 434 13.65 -16.29 8.04
CA ALA A 434 12.72 -15.18 7.83
C ALA A 434 13.37 -13.84 8.18
N LEU A 435 14.04 -13.75 9.34
CA LEU A 435 14.79 -12.56 9.75
C LEU A 435 15.91 -12.23 8.76
N LEU A 436 16.66 -13.24 8.30
CA LEU A 436 17.64 -13.08 7.24
C LEU A 436 17.00 -12.59 5.93
N GLY A 437 15.83 -13.12 5.57
CA GLY A 437 15.06 -12.67 4.41
C GLY A 437 14.67 -11.19 4.49
N HIS A 438 14.26 -10.69 5.66
CA HIS A 438 14.02 -9.27 5.88
C HIS A 438 15.30 -8.43 5.74
N ALA A 439 16.41 -8.88 6.34
CA ALA A 439 17.68 -8.16 6.23
C ALA A 439 18.18 -8.08 4.78
N ILE A 440 18.11 -9.20 4.05
CA ILE A 440 18.48 -9.25 2.61
C ILE A 440 17.58 -8.33 1.80
N SER A 441 16.26 -8.40 2.00
CA SER A 441 15.30 -7.56 1.28
C SER A 441 15.52 -6.08 1.54
N GLY A 442 15.65 -5.68 2.81
CA GLY A 442 15.89 -4.29 3.20
C GLY A 442 17.22 -3.75 2.66
N PHE A 443 18.30 -4.53 2.73
CA PHE A 443 19.58 -4.15 2.13
C PHE A 443 19.52 -4.09 0.60
N ALA A 444 18.84 -5.02 -0.06
CA ALA A 444 18.68 -4.98 -1.50
C ALA A 444 17.92 -3.72 -1.94
N TYR A 445 16.81 -3.40 -1.27
CA TYR A 445 16.05 -2.17 -1.53
C TYR A 445 16.84 -0.88 -1.29
N SER A 446 17.83 -0.87 -0.39
CA SER A 446 18.65 0.33 -0.15
C SER A 446 19.71 0.58 -1.22
N VAL A 447 20.05 -0.41 -2.05
CA VAL A 447 21.05 -0.29 -3.12
C VAL A 447 20.47 -0.28 -4.52
N ILE A 448 19.18 -0.61 -4.70
CA ILE A 448 18.59 -0.61 -6.05
C ILE A 448 18.50 0.80 -6.62
N GLN A 449 18.79 0.88 -7.91
CA GLN A 449 18.57 2.07 -8.74
C GLN A 449 17.55 1.77 -9.85
N GLU A 450 17.59 0.56 -10.40
CA GLU A 450 16.67 0.10 -11.43
C GLU A 450 15.42 -0.55 -10.81
N PRO A 451 14.21 0.02 -10.99
CA PRO A 451 13.00 -0.47 -10.35
C PRO A 451 12.63 -1.92 -10.68
N TRP A 452 12.96 -2.41 -11.87
CA TRP A 452 12.61 -3.78 -12.29
C TRP A 452 13.25 -4.87 -11.44
N ILE A 453 14.39 -4.58 -10.81
CA ILE A 453 15.07 -5.52 -9.90
C ILE A 453 14.20 -5.85 -8.68
N ALA A 454 13.26 -4.95 -8.32
CA ALA A 454 12.33 -5.17 -7.22
C ALA A 454 11.52 -6.46 -7.34
N VAL A 455 11.16 -6.87 -8.57
CA VAL A 455 10.42 -8.13 -8.81
C VAL A 455 11.19 -9.35 -8.31
N ILE A 456 12.52 -9.32 -8.44
CA ILE A 456 13.42 -10.38 -7.97
C ILE A 456 13.60 -10.24 -6.45
N ILE A 457 13.77 -9.04 -5.94
CA ILE A 457 13.92 -8.80 -4.50
C ILE A 457 12.66 -9.26 -3.75
N ASP A 458 11.47 -9.01 -4.31
CA ASP A 458 10.20 -9.44 -3.75
C ASP A 458 10.06 -10.95 -3.67
N SER A 459 10.86 -11.75 -4.40
CA SER A 459 10.88 -13.20 -4.21
C SER A 459 11.38 -13.61 -2.82
N THR A 460 12.07 -12.72 -2.10
CA THR A 460 12.42 -12.93 -0.67
C THR A 460 11.19 -13.06 0.22
N CYS A 461 9.99 -12.68 -0.27
CA CYS A 461 8.71 -12.94 0.41
C CYS A 461 8.47 -14.43 0.73
N ILE A 462 9.11 -15.33 -0.02
CA ILE A 462 9.10 -16.77 0.27
C ILE A 462 9.60 -17.03 1.69
N LEU A 463 10.69 -16.37 2.08
CA LEU A 463 11.35 -16.55 3.37
C LEU A 463 10.70 -15.69 4.45
N ASN A 464 10.59 -14.39 4.18
CA ASN A 464 10.23 -13.41 5.20
C ASN A 464 8.73 -13.43 5.55
N TYR A 465 7.88 -13.95 4.65
CA TYR A 465 6.44 -13.94 4.83
C TYR A 465 5.83 -15.35 4.79
N HIS A 466 5.95 -16.09 3.67
CA HIS A 466 5.21 -17.34 3.49
C HIS A 466 5.72 -18.47 4.38
N LEU A 467 7.02 -18.74 4.35
CA LEU A 467 7.64 -19.76 5.22
C LEU A 467 7.57 -19.37 6.69
N PHE A 468 7.72 -18.07 6.98
CA PHE A 468 7.60 -17.52 8.32
C PHE A 468 6.20 -17.78 8.90
N TRP A 469 5.13 -17.41 8.19
CA TRP A 469 3.75 -17.62 8.63
C TRP A 469 3.42 -19.09 8.89
N VAL A 470 3.87 -19.98 8.01
CA VAL A 470 3.71 -21.42 8.19
C VAL A 470 4.40 -21.92 9.47
N SER A 471 5.58 -21.38 9.77
CA SER A 471 6.37 -21.75 10.96
C SER A 471 5.75 -21.20 12.25
N ILE A 472 5.16 -20.00 12.21
CA ILE A 472 4.34 -19.43 13.30
C ILE A 472 3.24 -20.41 13.68
N LEU A 473 2.44 -20.86 12.70
CA LEU A 473 1.31 -21.74 12.95
C LEU A 473 1.76 -23.10 13.55
N ALA A 474 2.86 -23.66 13.06
CA ALA A 474 3.43 -24.90 13.60
C ALA A 474 3.92 -24.72 15.06
N PHE A 475 4.63 -23.62 15.33
CA PHE A 475 5.11 -23.30 16.67
C PHE A 475 3.98 -23.08 17.67
N VAL A 476 2.90 -22.41 17.27
CA VAL A 476 1.72 -22.20 18.12
C VAL A 476 1.07 -23.52 18.54
N VAL A 477 0.93 -24.48 17.61
CA VAL A 477 0.37 -25.81 17.92
C VAL A 477 1.26 -26.59 18.89
N LYS A 478 2.57 -26.36 18.86
CA LYS A 478 3.56 -27.05 19.71
C LYS A 478 3.63 -26.50 21.13
N VAL A 479 3.46 -25.19 21.30
CA VAL A 479 3.73 -24.49 22.57
C VAL A 479 2.46 -24.10 23.32
N ALA A 480 1.38 -23.74 22.61
CA ALA A 480 0.16 -23.33 23.27
C ALA A 480 -0.66 -24.54 23.76
N PRO A 481 -1.20 -24.51 24.99
CA PRO A 481 -2.17 -25.51 25.46
C PRO A 481 -3.34 -25.64 24.49
N ASP A 482 -3.92 -26.84 24.35
CA ASP A 482 -5.01 -27.11 23.40
C ASP A 482 -6.20 -26.14 23.53
N SER A 483 -6.50 -25.71 24.76
CA SER A 483 -7.56 -24.73 25.05
C SER A 483 -7.22 -23.30 24.58
N LEU A 484 -5.95 -22.97 24.37
CA LEU A 484 -5.45 -21.64 24.04
C LEU A 484 -4.84 -21.51 22.64
N GLN A 485 -4.73 -22.61 21.88
CA GLN A 485 -4.17 -22.56 20.52
C GLN A 485 -4.90 -21.57 19.61
N ALA A 486 -6.23 -21.48 19.69
CA ALA A 486 -7.02 -20.54 18.90
C ALA A 486 -6.69 -19.08 19.25
N THR A 487 -6.59 -18.77 20.56
CA THR A 487 -6.21 -17.44 21.06
C THR A 487 -4.79 -17.07 20.63
N MET A 488 -3.85 -18.01 20.74
CA MET A 488 -2.45 -17.78 20.35
C MET A 488 -2.31 -17.59 18.84
N LYS A 489 -3.07 -18.31 18.01
CA LYS A 489 -3.13 -18.09 16.54
C LYS A 489 -3.67 -16.71 16.21
N ALA A 490 -4.74 -16.27 16.87
CA ALA A 490 -5.33 -14.95 16.67
C ALA A 490 -4.37 -13.82 17.08
N LEU A 491 -3.70 -13.96 18.21
CA LEU A 491 -2.70 -13.00 18.68
C LEU A 491 -1.49 -12.94 17.76
N SER A 492 -0.97 -14.10 17.35
CA SER A 492 0.16 -14.20 16.41
C SER A 492 -0.18 -13.57 15.06
N SER A 493 -1.42 -13.76 14.57
CA SER A 493 -1.90 -13.12 13.35
C SER A 493 -1.88 -11.61 13.47
N ALA A 494 -2.36 -11.06 14.58
CA ALA A 494 -2.49 -9.61 14.75
C ALA A 494 -1.18 -8.87 15.05
N LEU A 495 -0.14 -9.58 15.51
CA LEU A 495 1.19 -8.98 15.69
C LEU A 495 2.02 -8.98 14.40
N HIS A 496 1.73 -9.91 13.51
CA HIS A 496 2.42 -10.01 12.22
C HIS A 496 1.72 -9.23 11.10
N PHE A 497 0.41 -9.06 11.18
CA PHE A 497 -0.48 -8.41 10.20
C PHE A 497 -1.36 -7.37 10.87
#